data_AF-A0AB39L3L0-F1
#
_entry.id   AF-A0AB39L3L0-F1
#
_cell.length_a   1.000
_cell.length_b   1.000
_cell.length_c   1.000
_cell.angle_alpha   90.00
_cell.angle_beta   90.00
_cell.angle_gamma   90.00
#
_symmetry.space_group_name_H-M   'P 1'
#
loop_
_entity.id
_entity.type
_entity.pdbx_description
1 polymer ?
#
loop_
_entity_poly.entity_id
_entity_poly.type
_entity_poly.pdbx_seq_one_letter_code
_entity_poly.pdbx_strand_id
1 'polypeptide(L)'
;MTSDPPPAPSVPGTAHDAGAAPAAAHTPSRLPAPARFAHPFSPSVLTLVFAGGILGALSRWALGTVIPAPDGWPLATLLINLAGALALGGLLESLARRGPDVGPRRLVRLTAGTGFLGAFTTYSTLAVEGSRLLIAGRAADGVWYLALSLLGGAAATLVGVAGAAWLHREDRRGLAAEAHVAAHPHGGGHARPTSEGHVLEVTSSDSQNVTPRRSAERQPGPDGISEDPR
;
A
#
# COMPACT_ATOMS: atom_id res chain seq x y z
N MET A 1 35.56 -88.65 -29.85
CA MET A 1 36.70 -88.03 -30.55
C MET A 1 36.36 -86.55 -30.71
N THR A 2 36.69 -85.72 -29.73
CA THR A 2 37.99 -85.03 -29.55
C THR A 2 38.26 -83.99 -30.64
N SER A 3 37.91 -82.74 -30.33
CA SER A 3 38.44 -81.52 -30.96
C SER A 3 38.11 -80.35 -30.04
N ASP A 4 38.90 -80.18 -28.98
CA ASP A 4 38.96 -78.89 -28.30
C ASP A 4 39.59 -77.86 -29.28
N PRO A 5 39.04 -76.65 -29.41
CA PRO A 5 39.69 -75.60 -30.19
C PRO A 5 40.96 -75.11 -29.46
N PRO A 6 42.02 -74.71 -30.20
CA PRO A 6 43.25 -74.20 -29.59
C PRO A 6 43.02 -72.87 -28.86
N PRO A 7 43.77 -72.59 -27.78
CA PRO A 7 43.63 -71.35 -27.03
C PRO A 7 44.02 -70.12 -27.86
N ALA A 8 43.24 -69.06 -27.75
CA ALA A 8 43.55 -67.76 -28.35
C ALA A 8 44.78 -67.10 -27.68
N PRO A 9 45.60 -66.33 -28.42
CA PRO A 9 46.81 -65.72 -27.88
C PRO A 9 46.51 -64.63 -26.85
N SER A 10 47.39 -64.52 -25.86
CA SER A 10 47.34 -63.52 -24.79
C SER A 10 47.66 -62.12 -25.30
N VAL A 11 46.81 -61.14 -24.98
CA VAL A 11 47.07 -59.71 -25.19
C VAL A 11 47.57 -59.09 -23.88
N PRO A 12 48.81 -58.57 -23.80
CA PRO A 12 49.29 -57.85 -22.63
C PRO A 12 48.62 -56.48 -22.50
N GLY A 13 48.28 -56.12 -21.27
CA GLY A 13 47.39 -54.99 -20.97
C GLY A 13 47.88 -53.60 -21.33
N THR A 14 46.91 -52.69 -21.43
CA THR A 14 47.08 -51.27 -21.12
C THR A 14 46.37 -50.99 -19.80
N ALA A 15 47.13 -50.82 -18.73
CA ALA A 15 46.60 -50.25 -17.51
C ALA A 15 46.22 -48.79 -17.78
N HIS A 16 45.02 -48.39 -17.38
CA HIS A 16 44.73 -47.00 -17.09
C HIS A 16 43.97 -46.92 -15.77
N ASP A 17 44.55 -46.20 -14.82
CA ASP A 17 43.91 -45.80 -13.58
C ASP A 17 42.58 -45.07 -13.85
N ALA A 18 41.57 -45.31 -13.02
CA ALA A 18 41.25 -44.36 -11.95
C ALA A 18 39.89 -44.67 -11.29
N GLY A 19 39.91 -44.70 -9.96
CA GLY A 19 38.77 -44.46 -9.06
C GLY A 19 37.35 -44.76 -9.56
N ALA A 20 36.84 -45.94 -9.21
CA ALA A 20 35.40 -46.15 -9.10
C ALA A 20 34.83 -45.26 -7.97
N ALA A 21 34.46 -44.02 -8.31
CA ALA A 21 33.72 -43.15 -7.41
C ALA A 21 32.38 -43.81 -7.05
N PRO A 22 31.96 -43.79 -5.77
CA PRO A 22 30.68 -44.38 -5.39
C PRO A 22 29.55 -43.67 -6.13
N ALA A 23 28.62 -44.45 -6.68
CA ALA A 23 27.48 -43.94 -7.43
C ALA A 23 26.74 -42.89 -6.58
N ALA A 24 26.91 -41.61 -6.93
CA ALA A 24 26.33 -40.50 -6.21
C ALA A 24 24.81 -40.57 -6.37
N ALA A 25 24.15 -41.16 -5.37
CA ALA A 25 22.72 -41.37 -5.34
C ALA A 25 22.02 -40.06 -5.72
N HIS A 26 21.38 -40.07 -6.89
CA HIS A 26 20.64 -38.93 -7.41
C HIS A 26 19.45 -38.71 -6.48
N THR A 27 19.67 -37.91 -5.44
CA THR A 27 18.63 -37.51 -4.51
C THR A 27 17.61 -36.75 -5.34
N PRO A 28 16.39 -37.29 -5.55
CA PRO A 28 15.43 -36.63 -6.40
C PRO A 28 15.17 -35.25 -5.79
N SER A 29 15.39 -34.20 -6.58
CA SER A 29 15.16 -32.84 -6.17
C SER A 29 13.71 -32.74 -5.70
N ARG A 30 13.50 -32.70 -4.37
CA ARG A 30 12.16 -32.54 -3.81
C ARG A 30 11.64 -31.20 -4.31
N LEU A 31 10.74 -31.25 -5.28
CA LEU A 31 9.94 -30.10 -5.67
C LEU A 31 9.39 -29.50 -4.37
N PRO A 32 9.51 -28.17 -4.17
CA PRO A 32 8.99 -27.54 -2.96
C PRO A 32 7.57 -28.01 -2.73
N ALA A 33 7.32 -28.65 -1.58
CA ALA A 33 5.99 -29.17 -1.29
C ALA A 33 4.99 -28.02 -1.46
N PRO A 34 3.89 -28.22 -2.23
CA PRO A 34 2.97 -27.14 -2.54
C PRO A 34 2.57 -26.46 -1.23
N ALA A 35 2.82 -25.15 -1.16
CA ALA A 35 2.69 -24.39 0.07
C ALA A 35 1.30 -24.66 0.65
N ARG A 36 1.25 -25.39 1.77
CA ARG A 36 0.00 -25.94 2.32
C ARG A 36 -0.96 -24.78 2.48
N PHE A 37 -2.09 -24.82 1.77
CA PHE A 37 -3.14 -23.82 1.89
C PHE A 37 -3.57 -23.73 3.35
N ALA A 38 -3.06 -22.72 4.07
CA ALA A 38 -3.32 -22.56 5.49
C ALA A 38 -4.82 -22.41 5.70
N HIS A 39 -5.41 -23.42 6.34
CA HIS A 39 -6.85 -23.72 6.45
C HIS A 39 -7.76 -22.56 5.99
N PRO A 40 -8.22 -22.54 4.72
CA PRO A 40 -8.96 -21.40 4.17
C PRO A 40 -10.27 -21.14 4.90
N PHE A 41 -10.82 -22.16 5.56
CA PHE A 41 -12.02 -22.12 6.39
C PHE A 41 -11.70 -22.04 7.90
N SER A 42 -10.57 -21.45 8.32
CA SER A 42 -10.34 -21.22 9.75
C SER A 42 -11.45 -20.30 10.31
N PRO A 43 -12.04 -20.60 11.48
CA PRO A 43 -13.16 -19.81 12.02
C PRO A 43 -12.86 -18.31 12.08
N SER A 44 -11.61 -17.95 12.43
CA SER A 44 -11.12 -16.58 12.42
C SER A 44 -11.21 -15.88 11.06
N VAL A 45 -10.86 -16.55 9.95
CA VAL A 45 -10.98 -15.96 8.60
C VAL A 45 -12.44 -15.72 8.25
N LEU A 46 -13.31 -16.67 8.59
CA LEU A 46 -14.75 -16.56 8.35
C LEU A 46 -15.37 -15.39 9.13
N THR A 47 -15.06 -15.25 10.43
CA THR A 47 -15.54 -14.13 11.26
C THR A 47 -15.12 -12.78 10.70
N LEU A 48 -13.86 -12.65 10.23
CA LEU A 48 -13.35 -11.39 9.69
C LEU A 48 -14.01 -10.96 8.38
N VAL A 49 -14.19 -11.91 7.44
CA VAL A 49 -14.88 -11.67 6.17
C VAL A 49 -16.37 -11.40 6.42
N PHE A 50 -17.01 -12.14 7.33
CA PHE A 50 -18.42 -11.98 7.70
C PHE A 50 -18.71 -10.62 8.34
N ALA A 51 -17.89 -10.20 9.32
CA ALA A 51 -18.05 -8.90 9.97
C ALA A 51 -17.90 -7.73 9.00
N GLY A 52 -16.89 -7.79 8.12
CA GLY A 52 -16.74 -6.82 7.03
C GLY A 52 -17.94 -6.87 6.07
N GLY A 53 -18.38 -8.07 5.68
CA GLY A 53 -19.47 -8.29 4.74
C GLY A 53 -20.82 -7.74 5.20
N ILE A 54 -21.17 -7.90 6.48
CA ILE A 54 -22.36 -7.27 7.07
C ILE A 54 -22.29 -5.75 6.92
N LEU A 55 -21.18 -5.13 7.35
CA LEU A 55 -21.02 -3.69 7.28
C LEU A 55 -21.06 -3.18 5.83
N GLY A 56 -20.41 -3.88 4.89
CA GLY A 56 -20.43 -3.53 3.47
C GLY A 56 -21.83 -3.60 2.86
N ALA A 57 -22.57 -4.69 3.14
CA ALA A 57 -23.93 -4.86 2.66
C ALA A 57 -24.91 -3.82 3.26
N LEU A 58 -24.79 -3.52 4.55
CA LEU A 58 -25.59 -2.48 5.22
C LEU A 58 -25.26 -1.08 4.69
N SER A 59 -23.98 -0.77 4.46
CA SER A 59 -23.56 0.49 3.84
C SER A 59 -24.11 0.62 2.42
N ARG A 60 -24.01 -0.42 1.58
CA ARG A 60 -24.60 -0.43 0.23
C ARG A 60 -26.11 -0.22 0.27
N TRP A 61 -26.81 -0.90 1.19
CA TRP A 61 -28.25 -0.73 1.37
C TRP A 61 -28.61 0.71 1.78
N ALA A 62 -27.91 1.28 2.76
CA ALA A 62 -28.15 2.64 3.24
C ALA A 62 -27.82 3.70 2.16
N LEU A 63 -26.71 3.56 1.43
CA LEU A 63 -26.42 4.45 0.30
C LEU A 63 -27.48 4.31 -0.81
N GLY A 64 -27.98 3.10 -1.06
CA GLY A 64 -29.07 2.83 -1.99
C GLY A 64 -30.44 3.41 -1.61
N THR A 65 -30.66 3.77 -0.34
CA THR A 65 -31.91 4.43 0.10
C THR A 65 -31.79 5.96 0.19
N VAL A 66 -30.59 6.52 0.38
CA VAL A 66 -30.39 7.98 0.51
C VAL A 66 -29.92 8.66 -0.78
N ILE A 67 -29.25 7.95 -1.69
CA ILE A 67 -28.83 8.52 -2.98
C ILE A 67 -30.04 8.49 -3.94
N PRO A 68 -30.48 9.63 -4.50
CA PRO A 68 -31.61 9.66 -5.40
C PRO A 68 -31.32 8.95 -6.73
N ALA A 69 -32.35 8.36 -7.32
CA ALA A 69 -32.33 7.80 -8.67
C ALA A 69 -33.08 8.76 -9.62
N PRO A 70 -32.43 9.84 -10.13
CA PRO A 70 -33.08 10.82 -11.01
C PRO A 70 -33.60 10.12 -12.27
N ASP A 71 -34.87 10.33 -12.58
CA ASP A 71 -35.61 9.63 -13.65
C ASP A 71 -35.49 8.09 -13.59
N GLY A 72 -35.24 7.51 -12.41
CA GLY A 72 -34.98 6.08 -12.26
C GLY A 72 -33.61 5.60 -12.78
N TRP A 73 -32.67 6.51 -13.09
CA TRP A 73 -31.31 6.15 -13.47
C TRP A 73 -30.48 5.66 -12.27
N PRO A 74 -29.62 4.63 -12.38
CA PRO A 74 -29.12 3.87 -11.22
C PRO A 74 -27.87 4.51 -10.58
N LEU A 75 -27.98 5.79 -10.23
CA LEU A 75 -26.88 6.62 -9.73
C LEU A 75 -26.23 6.04 -8.46
N ALA A 76 -27.04 5.54 -7.53
CA ALA A 76 -26.57 4.96 -6.28
C ALA A 76 -25.60 3.79 -6.53
N THR A 77 -26.02 2.80 -7.32
CA THR A 77 -25.23 1.61 -7.63
C THR A 77 -23.95 1.95 -8.39
N LEU A 78 -23.99 2.92 -9.32
CA LEU A 78 -22.78 3.42 -9.98
C LEU A 78 -21.79 4.01 -8.96
N LEU A 79 -22.22 4.97 -8.15
CA LEU A 79 -21.34 5.65 -7.19
C LEU A 79 -20.74 4.67 -6.17
N ILE A 80 -21.55 3.73 -5.67
CA ILE A 80 -21.13 2.65 -4.77
C ILE A 80 -20.02 1.79 -5.43
N ASN A 81 -20.23 1.35 -6.67
CA ASN A 81 -19.25 0.53 -7.39
C ASN A 81 -17.96 1.29 -7.70
N LEU A 82 -18.04 2.55 -8.14
CA LEU A 82 -16.88 3.39 -8.42
C LEU A 82 -16.06 3.70 -7.15
N ALA A 83 -16.72 4.10 -6.06
CA ALA A 83 -16.07 4.36 -4.79
C ALA A 83 -15.43 3.09 -4.20
N GLY A 84 -16.12 1.94 -4.32
CA GLY A 84 -15.58 0.66 -3.88
C GLY A 84 -14.36 0.21 -4.71
N ALA A 85 -14.39 0.42 -6.03
CA ALA A 85 -13.26 0.11 -6.92
C ALA A 85 -12.04 0.99 -6.65
N LEU A 86 -12.23 2.29 -6.41
CA LEU A 86 -11.19 3.23 -5.97
C LEU A 86 -10.56 2.78 -4.64
N ALA A 87 -11.41 2.55 -3.63
CA ALA A 87 -10.99 2.15 -2.29
C ALA A 87 -10.25 0.81 -2.30
N LEU A 88 -10.70 -0.17 -3.09
CA LEU A 88 -10.08 -1.49 -3.16
C LEU A 88 -8.71 -1.42 -3.85
N GLY A 89 -8.58 -0.65 -4.93
CA GLY A 89 -7.29 -0.41 -5.60
C GLY A 89 -6.27 0.19 -4.65
N GLY A 90 -6.63 1.28 -3.97
CA GLY A 90 -5.74 1.94 -3.01
C GLY A 90 -5.42 1.08 -1.78
N LEU A 91 -6.39 0.32 -1.27
CA LEU A 91 -6.21 -0.60 -0.15
C LEU A 91 -5.20 -1.71 -0.48
N LEU A 92 -5.41 -2.43 -1.58
CA LEU A 92 -4.55 -3.55 -1.96
C LEU A 92 -3.13 -3.09 -2.27
N GLU A 93 -2.98 -1.97 -2.97
CA GLU A 93 -1.66 -1.38 -3.27
C GLU A 93 -0.93 -0.94 -2.00
N SER A 94 -1.61 -0.26 -1.07
CA SER A 94 -1.02 0.17 0.19
C SER A 94 -0.60 -1.01 1.06
N LEU A 95 -1.37 -2.10 1.08
CA LEU A 95 -1.00 -3.33 1.77
C LEU A 95 0.20 -4.02 1.11
N ALA A 96 0.21 -4.14 -0.22
CA ALA A 96 1.31 -4.76 -0.97
C ALA A 96 2.64 -4.04 -0.76
N ARG A 97 2.65 -2.69 -0.82
CA ARG A 97 3.85 -1.86 -0.56
C ARG A 97 4.37 -1.97 0.87
N ARG A 98 3.53 -2.32 1.84
CA ARG A 98 3.92 -2.48 3.25
C ARG A 98 4.58 -3.83 3.54
N GLY A 99 4.54 -4.81 2.64
CA GLY A 99 5.24 -6.10 2.76
C GLY A 99 4.30 -7.31 2.80
N PRO A 100 4.80 -8.50 3.26
CA PRO A 100 4.07 -9.76 3.14
C PRO A 100 2.68 -9.79 3.78
N ASP A 101 1.81 -10.61 3.20
CA ASP A 101 0.44 -10.88 3.65
C ASP A 101 0.37 -11.72 4.93
N VAL A 102 0.72 -11.11 6.05
CA VAL A 102 0.69 -11.76 7.37
C VAL A 102 0.17 -10.80 8.44
N GLY A 103 -0.30 -11.37 9.56
CA GLY A 103 -0.69 -10.62 10.75
C GLY A 103 -1.69 -9.49 10.46
N PRO A 104 -1.43 -8.23 10.90
CA PRO A 104 -2.34 -7.10 10.70
C PRO A 104 -2.70 -6.82 9.24
N ARG A 105 -1.80 -7.07 8.28
CA ARG A 105 -2.09 -6.82 6.85
C ARG A 105 -3.12 -7.79 6.30
N ARG A 106 -3.02 -9.06 6.71
CA ARG A 106 -3.98 -10.11 6.34
C ARG A 106 -5.36 -9.84 6.96
N LEU A 107 -5.38 -9.43 8.23
CA LEU A 107 -6.58 -8.97 8.93
C LEU A 107 -7.28 -7.85 8.15
N VAL A 108 -6.56 -6.77 7.81
CA VAL A 108 -7.12 -5.64 7.07
C VAL A 108 -7.63 -6.04 5.68
N ARG A 109 -6.89 -6.85 4.90
CA ARG A 109 -7.41 -7.29 3.59
C ARG A 109 -8.68 -8.13 3.74
N LEU A 110 -8.74 -9.07 4.68
CA LEU A 110 -9.89 -9.95 4.84
C LEU A 110 -11.14 -9.16 5.27
N THR A 111 -11.02 -8.28 6.28
CA THR A 111 -12.17 -7.51 6.76
C THR A 111 -12.55 -6.38 5.82
N ALA A 112 -11.61 -5.52 5.41
CA ALA A 112 -11.92 -4.34 4.62
C ALA A 112 -12.01 -4.64 3.11
N GLY A 113 -11.10 -5.46 2.57
CA GLY A 113 -11.08 -5.81 1.14
C GLY A 113 -12.12 -6.86 0.78
N THR A 114 -11.95 -8.09 1.28
CA THR A 114 -12.81 -9.23 0.93
C THR A 114 -14.20 -9.12 1.54
N GLY A 115 -14.30 -8.74 2.81
CA GLY A 115 -15.58 -8.54 3.50
C GLY A 115 -16.28 -7.26 3.05
N PHE A 116 -15.83 -6.11 3.54
CA PHE A 116 -16.52 -4.82 3.37
C PHE A 116 -16.64 -4.42 1.90
N LEU A 117 -15.52 -4.20 1.19
CA LEU A 117 -15.57 -3.72 -0.19
C LEU A 117 -16.19 -4.76 -1.15
N GLY A 118 -16.00 -6.05 -0.88
CA GLY A 118 -16.65 -7.15 -1.60
C GLY A 118 -18.19 -7.19 -1.46
N ALA A 119 -18.75 -6.83 -0.30
CA ALA A 119 -20.20 -6.77 -0.07
C ALA A 119 -20.82 -5.38 -0.33
N PHE A 120 -19.99 -4.33 -0.25
CA PHE A 120 -20.34 -2.95 -0.57
C PHE A 120 -20.51 -2.75 -2.07
N THR A 121 -19.65 -3.35 -2.90
CA THR A 121 -19.84 -3.36 -4.37
C THR A 121 -20.83 -4.44 -4.79
N THR A 122 -21.42 -4.32 -5.98
CA THR A 122 -22.42 -5.27 -6.49
C THR A 122 -22.44 -5.34 -8.02
N TYR A 123 -22.26 -6.54 -8.56
CA TYR A 123 -22.49 -6.82 -9.99
C TYR A 123 -23.93 -7.21 -10.30
N SER A 124 -24.61 -7.92 -9.39
CA SER A 124 -25.98 -8.42 -9.62
C SER A 124 -27.00 -7.28 -9.71
N THR A 125 -26.86 -6.27 -8.86
CA THR A 125 -27.70 -5.06 -8.90
C THR A 125 -27.50 -4.30 -10.22
N LEU A 126 -26.24 -4.09 -10.62
CA LEU A 126 -25.86 -3.48 -11.90
C LEU A 126 -26.47 -4.22 -13.10
N ALA A 127 -26.41 -5.55 -13.13
CA ALA A 127 -26.97 -6.35 -14.23
C ALA A 127 -28.50 -6.24 -14.31
N VAL A 128 -29.19 -6.21 -13.16
CA VAL A 128 -30.64 -6.04 -13.09
C VAL A 128 -31.07 -4.62 -13.48
N GLU A 129 -30.34 -3.59 -13.05
CA GLU A 129 -30.64 -2.20 -13.39
C GLU A 129 -30.35 -1.90 -14.87
N GLY A 130 -29.22 -2.37 -15.40
CA GLY A 130 -28.90 -2.27 -16.82
C GLY A 130 -29.96 -2.95 -17.69
N SER A 131 -30.36 -4.19 -17.37
CA SER A 131 -31.41 -4.88 -18.13
C SER A 131 -32.78 -4.19 -18.03
N ARG A 132 -33.13 -3.61 -16.87
CA ARG A 132 -34.35 -2.78 -16.73
C ARG A 132 -34.35 -1.55 -17.64
N LEU A 133 -33.23 -0.83 -17.76
CA LEU A 133 -33.12 0.31 -18.68
C LEU A 133 -33.32 -0.12 -20.14
N LEU A 134 -32.72 -1.25 -20.55
CA LEU A 134 -32.90 -1.80 -21.91
C LEU A 134 -34.37 -2.19 -22.17
N ILE A 135 -35.01 -2.90 -21.24
CA ILE A 135 -36.42 -3.32 -21.36
C ILE A 135 -37.37 -2.12 -21.37
N ALA A 136 -37.05 -1.04 -20.66
CA ALA A 136 -37.81 0.21 -20.67
C ALA A 136 -37.62 1.07 -21.94
N GLY A 137 -36.96 0.54 -22.98
CA GLY A 137 -36.67 1.26 -24.22
C GLY A 137 -35.53 2.28 -24.11
N ARG A 138 -34.92 2.45 -22.93
CA ARG A 138 -33.84 3.41 -22.65
C ARG A 138 -32.48 2.81 -22.96
N ALA A 139 -32.32 2.34 -24.20
CA ALA A 139 -31.13 1.61 -24.64
C ALA A 139 -29.83 2.40 -24.44
N ALA A 140 -29.82 3.70 -24.77
CA ALA A 140 -28.67 4.58 -24.58
C ALA A 140 -28.26 4.69 -23.10
N ASP A 141 -29.21 4.88 -22.19
CA ASP A 141 -28.95 4.98 -20.74
C ASP A 141 -28.40 3.67 -20.18
N GLY A 142 -28.93 2.53 -20.64
CA GLY A 142 -28.44 1.20 -20.27
C GLY A 142 -27.00 0.97 -20.72
N VAL A 143 -26.66 1.31 -21.96
CA VAL A 143 -25.29 1.23 -22.49
C VAL A 143 -24.35 2.16 -21.72
N TRP A 144 -24.75 3.41 -21.47
CA TRP A 144 -23.93 4.36 -20.70
C TRP A 144 -23.72 3.91 -19.26
N TYR A 145 -24.76 3.43 -18.57
CA TYR A 145 -24.65 2.92 -17.20
C TYR A 145 -23.67 1.75 -17.10
N LEU A 146 -23.75 0.78 -18.02
CA LEU A 146 -22.83 -0.37 -18.07
C LEU A 146 -21.40 0.05 -18.43
N ALA A 147 -21.23 0.94 -19.42
CA ALA A 147 -19.92 1.44 -19.83
C ALA A 147 -19.23 2.26 -18.73
N LEU A 148 -19.96 3.17 -18.07
CA LEU A 148 -19.45 3.95 -16.93
C LEU A 148 -19.11 3.06 -15.75
N SER A 149 -19.92 2.04 -15.46
CA SER A 149 -19.63 1.10 -14.37
C SER A 149 -18.35 0.29 -14.63
N LEU A 150 -18.16 -0.22 -15.86
CA LEU A 150 -17.01 -1.06 -16.20
C LEU A 150 -15.73 -0.23 -16.40
N LEU A 151 -15.77 0.76 -17.29
CA LEU A 151 -14.60 1.58 -17.64
C LEU A 151 -14.25 2.54 -16.51
N GLY A 152 -15.26 3.16 -15.90
CA GLY A 152 -15.09 4.00 -14.72
C GLY A 152 -14.60 3.19 -13.51
N GLY A 153 -15.08 1.95 -13.32
CA GLY A 153 -14.59 1.05 -12.27
C GLY A 153 -13.11 0.72 -12.45
N ALA A 154 -12.69 0.36 -13.66
CA ALA A 154 -11.28 0.13 -13.99
C ALA A 154 -10.43 1.40 -13.77
N ALA A 155 -10.88 2.55 -14.26
CA ALA A 155 -10.19 3.83 -14.07
C ALA A 155 -10.08 4.21 -12.58
N ALA A 156 -11.15 4.04 -11.81
CA ALA A 156 -11.18 4.27 -10.37
C ALA A 156 -10.18 3.37 -9.63
N THR A 157 -10.11 2.08 -9.96
CA THR A 157 -9.09 1.18 -9.40
C THR A 157 -7.66 1.67 -9.72
N LEU A 158 -7.39 2.08 -10.95
CA LEU A 158 -6.08 2.63 -11.35
C LEU A 158 -5.74 3.92 -10.59
N VAL A 159 -6.70 4.83 -10.41
CA VAL A 159 -6.53 6.05 -9.61
C VAL A 159 -6.25 5.72 -8.14
N GLY A 160 -6.96 4.74 -7.56
CA GLY A 160 -6.71 4.26 -6.20
C GLY A 160 -5.30 3.70 -6.02
N VAL A 161 -4.85 2.85 -6.95
CA VAL A 161 -3.47 2.32 -6.99
C VAL A 161 -2.45 3.45 -7.13
N ALA A 162 -2.65 4.38 -8.07
CA ALA A 162 -1.74 5.48 -8.30
C ALA A 162 -1.62 6.42 -7.09
N GLY A 163 -2.74 6.76 -6.45
CA GLY A 163 -2.77 7.59 -5.24
C GLY A 163 -2.06 6.93 -4.06
N ALA A 164 -2.31 5.64 -3.81
CA ALA A 164 -1.59 4.88 -2.78
C ALA A 164 -0.08 4.81 -3.09
N ALA A 165 0.30 4.58 -4.35
CA ALA A 165 1.69 4.54 -4.77
C ALA A 165 2.41 5.90 -4.66
N TRP A 166 1.69 7.02 -4.83
CA TRP A 166 2.21 8.37 -4.64
C TRP A 166 2.49 8.66 -3.17
N LEU A 167 1.51 8.47 -2.27
CA LEU A 167 1.67 8.70 -0.82
C LEU A 167 2.88 7.93 -0.23
N HIS A 168 3.02 6.63 -0.57
CA HIS A 168 4.15 5.81 -0.14
C HIS A 168 5.53 6.29 -0.63
N ARG A 169 5.59 7.09 -1.70
CA ARG A 169 6.84 7.71 -2.17
C ARG A 169 7.20 8.94 -1.36
N GLU A 170 6.21 9.70 -0.89
CA GLU A 170 6.42 10.93 -0.12
C GLU A 170 6.87 10.61 1.30
N ASP A 171 6.22 9.66 1.98
CA ASP A 171 6.66 9.13 3.28
C ASP A 171 8.15 8.72 3.25
N ARG A 172 8.56 7.97 2.21
CA ARG A 172 9.94 7.51 2.04
C ARG A 172 10.93 8.64 1.72
N ARG A 173 10.49 9.71 1.05
CA ARG A 173 11.32 10.90 0.78
C ARG A 173 11.55 11.71 2.06
N GLY A 174 10.53 11.89 2.89
CA GLY A 174 10.64 12.55 4.20
C GLY A 174 11.66 11.83 5.10
N LEU A 175 11.48 10.53 5.30
CA LEU A 175 12.39 9.71 6.12
C LEU A 175 13.84 9.72 5.60
N ALA A 176 14.05 9.73 4.28
CA ALA A 176 15.38 9.83 3.69
C ALA A 176 16.04 11.21 3.90
N ALA A 177 15.26 12.29 3.85
CA ALA A 177 15.74 13.64 4.12
C ALA A 177 16.11 13.82 5.60
N GLU A 178 15.26 13.35 6.52
CA GLU A 178 15.55 13.36 7.96
C GLU A 178 16.80 12.56 8.30
N ALA A 179 16.94 11.35 7.74
CA ALA A 179 18.14 10.52 7.93
C ALA A 179 19.41 11.18 7.36
N HIS A 180 19.32 11.90 6.24
CA HIS A 180 20.46 12.61 5.66
C HIS A 180 20.90 13.80 6.53
N VAL A 181 19.96 14.56 7.07
CA VAL A 181 20.22 15.66 8.02
C VAL A 181 20.78 15.14 9.34
N ALA A 182 20.20 14.08 9.90
CA ALA A 182 20.69 13.44 11.13
C ALA A 182 22.09 12.83 10.97
N ALA A 183 22.47 12.39 9.76
CA ALA A 183 23.81 11.91 9.45
C ALA A 183 24.85 13.03 9.25
N HIS A 184 24.43 14.28 9.01
CA HIS A 184 25.31 15.44 8.81
C HIS A 184 24.96 16.61 9.75
N PRO A 185 25.01 16.43 11.09
CA PRO A 185 24.59 17.45 12.04
C PRO A 185 25.53 18.68 12.09
N HIS A 186 26.71 18.61 11.46
CA HIS A 186 27.75 19.64 11.53
C HIS A 186 28.28 20.06 10.14
N GLY A 187 27.40 20.60 9.30
CA GLY A 187 27.78 21.37 8.10
C GLY A 187 27.81 22.89 8.33
N GLY A 188 27.21 23.40 9.41
CA GLY A 188 27.11 24.83 9.72
C GLY A 188 28.21 25.34 10.65
N GLY A 189 29.48 25.25 10.24
CA GLY A 189 30.62 25.58 11.10
C GLY A 189 31.84 26.10 10.36
N HIS A 190 31.97 27.43 10.28
CA HIS A 190 33.17 28.20 9.95
C HIS A 190 33.88 27.97 8.59
N ALA A 191 33.72 28.96 7.72
CA ALA A 191 34.84 29.51 6.94
C ALA A 191 34.86 31.05 7.10
N ARG A 192 35.44 31.55 8.19
CA ARG A 192 35.92 32.93 8.26
C ARG A 192 37.26 32.96 7.48
N PRO A 193 37.41 33.74 6.40
CA PRO A 193 38.74 34.04 5.90
C PRO A 193 39.41 35.02 6.87
N THR A 194 40.36 34.53 7.65
CA THR A 194 41.32 35.38 8.36
C THR A 194 42.39 35.82 7.36
N SER A 195 42.27 37.04 6.86
CA SER A 195 43.36 37.74 6.16
C SER A 195 43.68 39.02 6.91
N GLU A 196 44.85 39.08 7.51
CA GLU A 196 45.35 40.24 8.24
C GLU A 196 45.71 41.39 7.28
N GLY A 197 45.67 42.62 7.81
CA GLY A 197 46.62 43.67 7.40
C GLY A 197 46.25 44.56 6.23
N HIS A 198 45.45 45.60 6.48
CA HIS A 198 45.92 46.94 6.10
C HIS A 198 45.43 48.02 7.08
N VAL A 199 46.36 48.82 7.57
CA VAL A 199 46.11 50.00 8.40
C VAL A 199 46.10 51.21 7.49
N LEU A 200 45.00 51.97 7.44
CA LEU A 200 45.05 53.38 7.09
C LEU A 200 44.11 54.20 7.97
N GLU A 201 44.65 55.34 8.35
CA GLU A 201 44.38 56.24 9.47
C GLU A 201 43.31 57.32 9.13
N VAL A 202 42.67 57.91 10.16
CA VAL A 202 41.92 59.22 10.18
C VAL A 202 40.69 59.31 9.23
N THR A 203 39.49 59.78 9.60
CA THR A 203 39.16 61.11 10.17
C THR A 203 37.93 61.16 11.07
N SER A 204 37.91 62.21 11.91
CA SER A 204 36.82 62.67 12.79
C SER A 204 35.54 63.11 12.06
N SER A 205 34.38 62.93 12.71
CA SER A 205 33.18 63.81 12.76
C SER A 205 31.96 62.94 13.14
N ASP A 206 31.56 62.82 14.41
CA ASP A 206 30.74 63.78 15.19
C ASP A 206 29.21 63.69 14.88
N SER A 207 28.39 64.06 15.86
CA SER A 207 26.93 64.26 15.83
C SER A 207 25.98 63.06 16.06
N GLN A 208 25.88 62.67 17.35
CA GLN A 208 24.65 62.78 18.17
C GLN A 208 23.40 61.86 18.01
N ASN A 209 22.98 61.31 19.18
CA ASN A 209 21.60 61.22 19.73
C ASN A 209 20.67 60.13 19.12
N VAL A 210 20.08 59.19 19.87
CA VAL A 210 19.19 59.33 21.05
C VAL A 210 19.24 58.09 21.97
N THR A 211 19.15 58.30 23.29
CA THR A 211 19.18 57.26 24.36
C THR A 211 17.74 56.83 24.81
N PRO A 212 17.52 55.95 25.83
CA PRO A 212 16.53 54.87 25.68
C PRO A 212 15.27 55.04 26.55
N ARG A 213 14.32 54.09 26.43
CA ARG A 213 13.42 53.75 27.54
C ARG A 213 13.32 52.24 27.78
N ARG A 214 13.63 51.88 29.03
CA ARG A 214 13.37 50.59 29.69
C ARG A 214 12.34 50.86 30.80
N SER A 215 11.72 49.80 31.33
CA SER A 215 10.72 49.83 32.43
C SER A 215 9.37 50.44 32.00
N ALA A 216 8.20 50.08 32.53
CA ALA A 216 7.79 49.21 33.64
C ALA A 216 6.29 48.81 33.40
N GLU A 217 5.59 47.91 34.11
CA GLU A 217 5.87 46.84 35.09
C GLU A 217 4.51 46.12 35.42
N ARG A 218 4.53 45.00 36.17
CA ARG A 218 3.38 44.38 36.92
C ARG A 218 2.25 43.60 36.22
N GLN A 219 2.37 42.28 36.32
CA GLN A 219 1.38 41.38 36.96
C GLN A 219 1.25 41.66 38.50
N PRO A 220 0.41 40.98 39.31
CA PRO A 220 -0.77 40.13 39.05
C PRO A 220 -2.00 40.52 39.95
N GLY A 221 -3.09 39.72 39.95
CA GLY A 221 -4.13 39.76 41.01
C GLY A 221 -5.28 38.76 40.79
N PRO A 222 -5.95 38.22 41.84
CA PRO A 222 -6.68 36.95 41.76
C PRO A 222 -8.19 37.06 42.09
N ASP A 223 -8.79 35.91 42.49
CA ASP A 223 -10.14 35.67 43.02
C ASP A 223 -11.28 35.54 41.98
N GLY A 224 -12.23 34.60 42.10
CA GLY A 224 -12.35 33.47 43.05
C GLY A 224 -13.77 32.87 43.10
N ILE A 225 -13.87 31.57 43.41
CA ILE A 225 -15.01 30.87 44.06
C ILE A 225 -16.39 30.85 43.35
N SER A 226 -16.88 29.67 42.94
CA SER A 226 -17.98 28.95 43.63
C SER A 226 -18.54 27.75 42.83
N GLU A 227 -19.02 26.75 43.57
CA GLU A 227 -19.64 25.49 43.13
C GLU A 227 -21.15 25.64 42.80
N ASP A 228 -21.73 24.69 42.05
CA ASP A 228 -22.88 23.84 42.49
C ASP A 228 -23.18 22.73 41.44
N PRO A 229 -23.32 21.44 41.82
CA PRO A 229 -23.77 20.37 40.93
C PRO A 229 -25.23 19.94 41.17
N ARG A 230 -25.95 19.55 40.11
CA ARG A 230 -27.21 18.78 40.17
C ARG A 230 -27.30 17.77 39.02
#